data_AF-A0A973GT65-F1
#
_entry.id   AF-A0A973GT65-F1
#
_cell.length_a   1.000
_cell.length_b   1.000
_cell.length_c   1.000
_cell.angle_alpha   90.00
_cell.angle_beta   90.00
_cell.angle_gamma   90.00
#
_symmetry.space_group_name_H-M   'P 1'
#
loop_
_entity.id
_entity.type
_entity.pdbx_description
1 polymer ?
#
loop_
_entity_poly.entity_id
_entity_poly.type
_entity_poly.pdbx_seq_one_letter_code
_entity_poly.pdbx_strand_id
1 'polypeptide(L)' 'GSTKGEFTIILHGATGTPAGQHLDTKEYLKDLMLHRRLSKKEAIAVAAHDLGVPKKEIYKIGLTIKEED' A
#
# COMPACT_ATOMS: atom_id res chain seq x y z
N GLY A 1 16.77 -42.06 -15.53
CA GLY A 1 17.52 -40.99 -14.86
C GLY A 1 16.77 -39.70 -15.10
N SER A 2 16.27 -39.06 -14.05
CA SER A 2 15.48 -37.82 -14.18
C SER A 2 16.37 -36.65 -13.79
N THR A 3 16.77 -35.86 -14.78
CA THR A 3 17.58 -34.66 -14.61
C THR A 3 16.75 -33.65 -13.81
N LYS A 4 17.05 -33.55 -12.52
CA LYS A 4 16.45 -32.57 -11.61
C LYS A 4 17.06 -31.22 -11.96
N GLY A 5 16.40 -30.47 -12.84
CA GLY A 5 16.83 -29.11 -13.18
C GLY A 5 16.78 -28.22 -11.94
N GLU A 6 17.92 -27.63 -11.57
CA GLU A 6 17.96 -26.58 -10.56
C GLU A 6 17.48 -25.28 -11.20
N PHE A 7 16.41 -24.71 -10.65
CA PHE A 7 15.91 -23.41 -11.05
C PHE A 7 16.41 -22.37 -10.05
N THR A 8 17.33 -21.51 -10.47
CA THR A 8 17.77 -20.37 -9.65
C THR A 8 16.91 -19.16 -10.00
N ILE A 9 16.05 -18.74 -9.08
CA ILE A 9 15.30 -17.49 -9.21
C ILE A 9 16.22 -16.34 -8.78
N ILE A 10 16.78 -15.63 -9.74
CA ILE A 10 17.55 -14.41 -9.47
C ILE A 10 16.58 -13.23 -9.45
N LEU A 11 16.14 -12.86 -8.24
CA LEU A 11 15.41 -11.62 -8.01
C LEU A 11 16.40 -10.45 -8.12
N HIS A 12 16.40 -9.77 -9.27
CA HIS A 12 17.04 -8.47 -9.41
C HIS A 12 16.20 -7.44 -8.66
N GLY A 13 16.59 -7.16 -7.41
CA GLY A 13 16.14 -5.95 -6.74
C GLY A 13 16.68 -4.75 -7.50
N ALA A 14 15.78 -3.93 -8.05
CA ALA A 14 16.16 -2.68 -8.68
C ALA A 14 17.05 -1.89 -7.71
N THR A 15 18.26 -1.54 -8.15
CA THR A 15 19.21 -0.69 -7.44
C THR A 15 18.66 0.72 -7.38
N GLY A 16 17.74 0.96 -6.45
CA GLY A 16 17.39 2.26 -5.91
C GLY A 16 17.63 2.18 -4.41
N THR A 17 18.20 3.24 -3.84
CA THR A 17 18.18 3.61 -2.40
C THR A 17 17.14 2.87 -1.57
N PRO A 18 17.45 2.48 -0.30
CA PRO A 18 16.62 1.59 0.51
C PRO A 18 15.18 1.97 0.28
N ALA A 19 14.43 1.09 -0.40
CA ALA A 19 13.04 1.33 -0.69
C ALA A 19 12.33 1.33 0.66
N GLY A 20 12.38 2.48 1.33
CA GLY A 20 11.39 2.86 2.29
C GLY A 20 10.11 2.54 1.60
N GLN A 21 9.33 1.67 2.24
CA GLN A 21 7.97 1.39 1.84
C GLN A 21 7.26 2.75 1.88
N HIS A 22 7.37 3.52 0.80
CA HIS A 22 6.48 4.61 0.46
C HIS A 22 5.19 3.89 0.10
N LEU A 23 4.54 3.32 1.12
CA LEU A 23 3.18 2.90 1.01
C LEU A 23 2.43 4.20 0.78
N ASP A 24 2.09 4.45 -0.48
CA ASP A 24 1.39 5.67 -0.83
C ASP A 24 0.08 5.62 -0.05
N THR A 25 -0.05 6.56 0.87
CA THR A 25 -1.18 6.60 1.81
C THR A 25 -2.51 6.64 1.04
N LYS A 26 -2.51 7.19 -0.18
CA LYS A 26 -3.65 7.23 -1.08
C LYS A 26 -4.01 5.83 -1.60
N GLU A 27 -3.03 5.09 -2.11
CA GLU A 27 -3.23 3.72 -2.59
C GLU A 27 -3.65 2.78 -1.46
N TYR A 28 -3.04 2.92 -0.29
CA TYR A 28 -3.42 2.14 0.87
C TYR A 28 -4.85 2.43 1.32
N LEU A 29 -5.27 3.70 1.32
CA LEU A 29 -6.65 4.06 1.63
C LEU A 29 -7.63 3.49 0.59
N LYS A 30 -7.27 3.51 -0.70
CA LYS A 30 -8.06 2.90 -1.78
C LYS A 30 -8.20 1.40 -1.57
N ASP A 31 -7.11 0.69 -1.24
CA ASP A 31 -7.12 -0.74 -0.95
C ASP A 31 -8.03 -1.08 0.25
N LEU A 32 -7.91 -0.33 1.35
CA LEU A 32 -8.78 -0.51 2.53
C LEU A 32 -10.27 -0.33 2.19
N MET A 33 -10.60 0.61 1.32
CA MET A 33 -11.98 0.86 0.91
C MET A 33 -12.50 -0.20 -0.09
N LEU A 34 -11.67 -0.63 -1.04
CA LEU A 34 -12.07 -1.56 -2.11
C LEU A 34 -12.01 -3.04 -1.68
N HIS A 35 -10.89 -3.45 -1.07
CA HIS A 35 -10.62 -4.85 -0.76
C HIS A 35 -11.17 -5.26 0.60
N ARG A 36 -11.09 -4.38 1.60
CA ARG A 36 -11.66 -4.64 2.94
C ARG A 36 -13.10 -4.15 3.10
N ARG A 37 -13.68 -3.51 2.08
CA ARG A 37 -15.02 -2.88 2.10
C ARG A 37 -15.24 -1.97 3.31
N LEU A 38 -14.16 -1.35 3.81
CA LEU A 38 -14.26 -0.44 4.94
C LEU A 38 -14.91 0.86 4.49
N SER A 39 -15.73 1.44 5.36
CA SER A 39 -16.20 2.81 5.12
C SER A 39 -15.01 3.77 5.15
N LYS A 40 -15.11 4.90 4.44
CA LYS A 40 -14.04 5.91 4.40
C LYS A 40 -13.52 6.30 5.79
N LYS A 41 -14.41 6.39 6.80
CA LYS A 41 -14.03 6.70 8.18
C LYS A 41 -13.20 5.58 8.82
N GLU A 42 -13.56 4.33 8.59
CA GLU A 42 -12.83 3.17 9.09
C GLU A 42 -11.48 3.01 8.39
N ALA A 43 -11.45 3.17 7.06
CA ALA A 43 -10.21 3.15 6.29
C ALA A 43 -9.22 4.24 6.78
N ILE A 44 -9.70 5.45 7.09
CA ILE A 44 -8.87 6.52 7.65
C ILE A 44 -8.33 6.15 9.04
N ALA A 45 -9.15 5.52 9.88
CA ALA A 45 -8.73 5.12 11.22
C ALA A 45 -7.66 4.02 11.19
N VAL A 46 -7.85 3.02 10.32
CA VAL A 46 -6.89 1.93 10.10
C VAL A 46 -5.61 2.47 9.48
N ALA A 47 -5.70 3.27 8.42
CA ALA A 47 -4.52 3.86 7.79
C ALA A 47 -3.73 4.78 8.73
N ALA A 48 -4.40 5.56 9.57
CA ALA A 48 -3.71 6.40 10.56
C ALA A 48 -2.96 5.56 11.61
N HIS A 49 -3.53 4.42 12.01
CA HIS A 49 -2.91 3.51 12.95
C HIS A 49 -1.73 2.76 12.31
N ASP A 50 -1.94 2.18 11.13
CA ASP A 50 -0.98 1.28 10.49
C ASP A 50 0.21 2.05 9.87
N LEU A 51 -0.02 3.28 9.42
CA LEU A 51 1.03 4.16 8.88
C LEU A 51 1.66 5.06 9.94
N GLY A 52 1.09 5.14 11.15
CA GLY A 52 1.51 6.09 12.19
C GLY A 52 1.32 7.55 11.81
N VAL A 53 0.49 7.84 10.79
CA VAL A 53 0.22 9.19 10.28
C VAL A 53 -1.01 9.77 10.97
N PRO A 54 -1.03 11.07 11.33
CA PRO A 54 -2.20 11.69 11.94
C PRO A 54 -3.46 11.55 11.06
N LYS A 55 -4.60 11.21 11.69
CA LYS A 55 -5.91 11.08 11.00
C LYS A 55 -6.26 12.29 10.12
N LYS A 56 -5.83 13.49 10.50
CA LYS A 56 -6.06 14.74 9.75
C LYS A 56 -5.35 14.74 8.39
N GLU A 57 -4.12 14.21 8.33
CA GLU A 57 -3.34 14.10 7.09
C GLU A 57 -3.96 13.03 6.17
N ILE A 58 -4.28 11.87 6.74
CA ILE A 58 -4.97 10.77 6.04
C ILE A 58 -6.33 11.25 5.49
N TYR A 59 -7.07 12.07 6.25
CA TYR A 59 -8.36 12.63 5.83
C TYR A 59 -8.21 13.56 4.62
N LYS A 60 -7.18 14.43 4.59
CA LYS A 60 -6.91 15.30 3.43
C LYS A 60 -6.61 14.47 2.18
N ILE A 61 -5.80 13.43 2.31
CA ILE A 61 -5.48 12.49 1.21
C ILE A 61 -6.75 11.74 0.78
N GLY A 62 -7.60 11.37 1.74
CA GLY A 62 -8.90 10.77 1.45
C GLY A 62 -9.85 11.70 0.70
N LEU A 63 -9.75 13.02 0.86
CA LEU A 63 -10.56 13.98 0.12
C LEU A 63 -10.15 14.04 -1.35
N THR A 64 -8.84 14.06 -1.66
CA THR A 64 -8.35 14.12 -3.05
C THR A 64 -8.67 12.86 -3.84
N ILE A 65 -8.89 11.71 -3.20
CA ILE A 65 -9.33 10.47 -3.87
C ILE A 65 -10.72 10.60 -4.52
N LYS A 66 -11.60 11.48 -4.01
CA LYS A 66 -12.96 11.66 -4.57
C LYS A 66 -12.99 12.49 -5.86
N GLU A 67 -11.91 13.19 -6.19
CA GLU A 67 -11.86 14.12 -7.33
C GLU A 67 -11.29 13.48 -8.62
N GLU A 68 -10.90 12.20 -8.58
CA GLU A 68 -10.33 11.47 -9.72
C GLU A 68 -11.26 10.40 -10.32
N ASP A 69 -12.55 10.39 -9.96
CA ASP A 69 -13.57 9.53 -10.57
C ASP A 69 -14.38 10.31 -11.63
#